data_AF-A0A7S1U4G7-F1
#
_entry.id   AF-A0A7S1U4G7-F1
#
_cell.length_a   1.000
_cell.length_b   1.000
_cell.length_c   1.000
_cell.angle_alpha   90.00
_cell.angle_beta   90.00
_cell.angle_gamma   90.00
#
_symmetry.space_group_name_H-M   'P 1'
#
loop_
_entity.id
_entity.type
_entity.pdbx_description
1 polymer ?
#
loop_
_entity_poly.entity_id
_entity_poly.type
_entity_poly.pdbx_seq_one_letter_code
_entity_poly.pdbx_strand_id
1 'polypeptide(L)'
;LNEGEKHFVSMVLAFFACSDGIVMENLMSNFQREVALPEARCFYGFQIAMESVHAETYSLLLDTYVQDPDQKSKLLRGYTSVPCVKRKADWALRWMDNSRPFAERLVAFAAVEGIFFSGSFCAIFWLKKRGLMPGLCFSNELISR
;
A
#
# COMPACT_ATOMS: atom_id res chain seq x y z
N LEU A 1 21.97 3.43 8.29
CA LEU A 1 20.78 4.20 8.72
C LEU A 1 20.88 4.45 10.20
N ASN A 2 20.56 5.66 10.66
CA ASN A 2 20.39 5.95 12.08
C ASN A 2 19.03 5.40 12.60
N GLU A 3 18.80 5.42 13.92
CA GLU A 3 17.59 4.87 14.52
C GLU A 3 16.30 5.57 14.06
N GLY A 4 16.35 6.89 13.85
CA GLY A 4 15.20 7.64 13.33
C GLY A 4 14.85 7.27 11.89
N GLU A 5 15.86 7.06 11.04
CA GLU A 5 15.68 6.60 9.65
C GLU A 5 15.14 5.17 9.59
N LYS A 6 15.67 4.27 10.43
CA LYS A 6 15.15 2.89 10.53
C LYS A 6 13.69 2.90 10.96
N HIS A 7 13.37 3.64 12.02
CA HIS A 7 11.99 3.79 12.49
C HIS A 7 11.08 4.32 11.37
N PHE A 8 11.48 5.39 10.70
CA PHE A 8 10.72 5.96 9.59
C PHE A 8 10.44 4.94 8.48
N VAL A 9 11.47 4.22 8.01
CA VAL A 9 11.33 3.21 6.95
C VAL A 9 10.42 2.06 7.40
N SER A 10 10.60 1.53 8.61
CA SER A 10 9.74 0.47 9.14
C SER A 10 8.27 0.88 9.21
N MET A 11 7.98 2.13 9.60
CA MET A 11 6.61 2.65 9.66
C MET A 11 6.00 2.84 8.26
N VAL A 12 6.79 3.27 7.28
CA VAL A 12 6.35 3.38 5.88
C VAL A 12 6.04 2.00 5.29
N LEU A 13 6.90 1.01 5.53
CA LEU A 13 6.67 -0.36 5.06
C LEU A 13 5.45 -1.00 5.72
N ALA A 14 5.20 -0.74 7.00
CA ALA A 14 3.98 -1.20 7.68
C ALA A 14 2.69 -0.57 7.09
N PHE A 15 2.75 0.70 6.68
CA PHE A 15 1.65 1.34 5.96
C PHE A 15 1.36 0.63 4.63
N PHE A 16 2.39 0.40 3.82
CA PHE A 16 2.23 -0.22 2.51
C PHE A 16 1.71 -1.66 2.59
N ALA A 17 2.34 -2.50 3.43
CA ALA A 17 1.96 -3.91 3.60
C ALA A 17 0.48 -4.09 4.00
N CYS A 18 -0.10 -3.13 4.72
CA CYS A 18 -1.52 -3.15 5.06
C CYS A 18 -2.43 -2.52 3.99
N SER A 19 -1.95 -1.54 3.23
CA SER A 19 -2.80 -0.72 2.35
C SER A 19 -3.14 -1.43 1.04
N ASP A 20 -2.17 -2.14 0.44
CA ASP A 20 -2.41 -2.86 -0.83
C ASP A 20 -3.45 -3.96 -0.66
N GLY A 21 -3.51 -4.61 0.51
CA GLY A 21 -4.56 -5.56 0.83
C GLY A 21 -5.97 -4.95 0.82
N ILE A 22 -6.12 -3.69 1.27
CA ILE A 22 -7.41 -2.97 1.25
C ILE A 22 -7.79 -2.61 -0.19
N VAL A 23 -6.82 -2.15 -0.99
CA VAL A 23 -7.04 -1.84 -2.41
C VAL A 23 -7.48 -3.10 -3.17
N MET A 24 -6.74 -4.20 -2.99
CA MET A 24 -7.04 -5.49 -3.61
C MET A 24 -8.44 -6.00 -3.24
N GLU A 25 -8.83 -5.94 -1.96
CA GLU A 25 -10.16 -6.35 -1.53
C GLU A 25 -11.26 -5.50 -2.18
N ASN A 26 -11.07 -4.19 -2.29
CA ASN A 26 -12.04 -3.33 -2.98
C ASN A 26 -12.14 -3.64 -4.49
N LEU A 27 -11.02 -3.91 -5.16
CA LEU A 27 -11.03 -4.31 -6.57
C LEU A 27 -11.82 -5.60 -6.78
N MET A 28 -11.55 -6.63 -5.96
CA MET A 28 -12.16 -7.97 -6.08
C MET A 28 -13.64 -8.00 -5.69
N SER A 29 -13.99 -7.33 -4.59
CA SER A 29 -15.32 -7.40 -4.00
C SER A 29 -16.28 -6.33 -4.53
N ASN A 30 -15.76 -5.20 -5.06
CA ASN A 30 -16.58 -4.08 -5.55
C ASN A 30 -16.33 -3.78 -7.04
N PHE A 31 -15.23 -3.10 -7.38
CA PHE A 31 -15.07 -2.46 -8.71
C PHE A 31 -15.14 -3.45 -9.87
N GLN A 32 -14.46 -4.61 -9.77
CA GLN A 32 -14.49 -5.62 -10.82
C GLN A 32 -15.89 -6.22 -11.03
N ARG A 33 -16.71 -6.29 -9.96
CA ARG A 33 -18.07 -6.83 -10.03
C ARG A 33 -19.05 -5.84 -10.65
N GLU A 34 -18.92 -4.56 -10.31
CA GLU A 34 -19.83 -3.50 -10.75
C GLU A 34 -19.59 -3.07 -12.21
N VAL A 35 -18.34 -3.04 -12.66
CA VAL A 35 -18.02 -2.64 -14.03
C VAL A 35 -18.25 -3.82 -14.99
N ALA A 36 -19.13 -3.63 -15.97
CA ALA A 36 -19.47 -4.67 -16.94
C ALA A 36 -18.54 -4.71 -18.16
N LEU A 37 -17.85 -3.60 -18.45
CA LEU A 37 -16.98 -3.47 -19.63
C LEU A 37 -15.81 -4.47 -19.56
N PRO A 38 -15.65 -5.36 -20.56
CA PRO A 38 -14.60 -6.36 -20.57
C PRO A 38 -13.19 -5.77 -20.44
N GLU A 39 -12.92 -4.66 -21.13
CA GLU A 39 -11.63 -3.98 -21.13
C GLU A 39 -11.26 -3.48 -19.73
N ALA A 40 -12.23 -2.89 -19.02
CA ALA A 40 -12.04 -2.45 -17.65
C ALA A 40 -11.88 -3.63 -16.68
N ARG A 41 -12.57 -4.75 -16.90
CA ARG A 41 -12.36 -5.97 -16.12
C ARG A 41 -10.98 -6.58 -16.33
N CYS A 42 -10.47 -6.58 -17.56
CA CYS A 42 -9.10 -6.98 -17.86
C CYS A 42 -8.10 -6.09 -17.12
N PHE A 43 -8.32 -4.76 -17.12
CA PHE A 43 -7.50 -3.81 -16.37
C PHE A 43 -7.50 -4.12 -14.87
N TYR A 44 -8.68 -4.24 -14.24
CA TYR A 44 -8.76 -4.57 -12.81
C TYR A 44 -8.17 -5.94 -12.47
N GLY A 45 -8.33 -6.94 -13.35
CA GLY A 45 -7.72 -8.25 -13.17
C GLY A 45 -6.20 -8.18 -13.14
N PHE A 46 -5.60 -7.37 -14.02
CA PHE A 46 -4.16 -7.14 -14.01
C PHE A 46 -3.72 -6.30 -12.80
N GLN A 47 -4.51 -5.29 -12.41
CA GLN A 47 -4.24 -4.49 -11.21
C GLN A 47 -4.21 -5.38 -9.95
N ILE A 48 -5.18 -6.29 -9.77
CA ILE A 48 -5.21 -7.24 -8.64
C ILE A 48 -3.95 -8.12 -8.61
N ALA A 49 -3.50 -8.60 -9.77
CA ALA A 49 -2.28 -9.39 -9.88
C ALA A 49 -1.04 -8.56 -9.47
N MET A 50 -0.96 -7.31 -9.91
CA MET A 50 0.12 -6.39 -9.53
C MET A 50 0.09 -6.04 -8.04
N GLU A 51 -1.07 -5.77 -7.45
CA GLU A 51 -1.20 -5.52 -6.02
C GLU A 51 -0.74 -6.72 -5.17
N SER A 52 -0.95 -7.94 -5.65
CA SER A 52 -0.42 -9.14 -5.00
C SER A 52 1.13 -9.14 -4.99
N VAL A 53 1.75 -8.75 -6.12
CA VAL A 53 3.21 -8.62 -6.23
C VAL A 53 3.74 -7.48 -5.35
N HIS A 54 3.00 -6.36 -5.24
CA HIS A 54 3.35 -5.26 -4.33
C HIS A 54 3.34 -5.72 -2.87
N ALA A 55 2.26 -6.38 -2.45
CA ALA A 55 2.12 -6.91 -1.09
C ALA A 55 3.23 -7.91 -0.74
N GLU A 56 3.60 -8.81 -1.66
CA GLU A 56 4.74 -9.71 -1.50
C GLU A 56 6.06 -8.94 -1.37
N THR A 57 6.31 -7.96 -2.25
CA THR A 57 7.51 -7.14 -2.24
C THR A 57 7.68 -6.42 -0.90
N TYR A 58 6.62 -5.80 -0.36
CA TYR A 58 6.66 -5.14 0.95
C TYR A 58 6.87 -6.13 2.10
N SER A 59 6.29 -7.32 2.01
CA SER A 59 6.49 -8.39 2.99
C SER A 59 7.94 -8.86 3.01
N LEU A 60 8.57 -9.06 1.84
CA LEU A 60 9.99 -9.40 1.72
C LEU A 60 10.91 -8.31 2.27
N LEU A 61 10.59 -7.03 2.01
CA LEU A 61 11.35 -5.90 2.55
C LEU A 61 11.26 -5.83 4.09
N LEU A 62 10.06 -6.02 4.66
CA LEU A 62 9.89 -6.12 6.11
C LEU A 62 10.64 -7.31 6.70
N ASP A 63 10.58 -8.47 6.06
CA ASP A 63 11.27 -9.68 6.49
C ASP A 63 12.79 -9.50 6.50
N THR A 64 13.32 -8.81 5.50
CA THR A 64 14.74 -8.50 5.34
C THR A 64 15.23 -7.47 6.37
N TYR A 65 14.45 -6.41 6.64
CA TYR A 65 14.94 -5.28 7.44
C TYR A 65 14.57 -5.36 8.93
N VAL A 66 13.54 -6.11 9.29
CA VAL A 66 13.08 -6.25 10.67
C VAL A 66 13.37 -7.67 11.14
N GLN A 67 14.45 -7.84 11.89
CA GLN A 67 14.90 -9.16 12.34
C GLN A 67 14.14 -9.67 13.58
N ASP A 68 13.64 -8.75 14.42
CA ASP A 68 12.83 -9.09 15.58
C ASP A 68 11.44 -9.61 15.15
N PRO A 69 11.09 -10.88 15.45
CA PRO A 69 9.81 -11.47 15.07
C PRO A 69 8.60 -10.75 15.69
N ASP A 70 8.73 -10.22 16.91
CA ASP A 70 7.63 -9.55 17.60
C ASP A 70 7.35 -8.18 16.97
N GLN A 71 8.41 -7.41 16.70
CA GLN A 71 8.30 -6.16 15.96
C GLN A 71 7.76 -6.39 14.55
N LYS A 72 8.21 -7.43 13.83
CA LYS A 72 7.72 -7.78 12.49
C LYS A 72 6.24 -8.11 12.51
N SER A 73 5.80 -8.98 13.43
CA SER A 73 4.39 -9.34 13.61
C SER A 73 3.53 -8.10 13.91
N LYS A 74 4.05 -7.18 14.74
CA LYS A 74 3.39 -5.91 15.02
C LYS A 74 3.24 -5.05 13.75
N LEU A 75 4.29 -4.91 12.94
CA LEU A 75 4.28 -4.09 11.73
C LEU A 75 3.39 -4.67 10.62
N LEU A 76 3.36 -5.99 10.46
CA LEU A 76 2.44 -6.68 9.55
C LEU A 76 0.97 -6.52 9.99
N ARG A 77 0.74 -6.34 11.30
CA ARG A 77 -0.57 -5.97 11.86
C ARG A 77 -0.75 -4.45 11.98
N GLY A 78 -0.05 -3.66 11.16
CA GLY A 78 -0.01 -2.20 11.21
C GLY A 78 -1.39 -1.53 11.26
N TYR A 79 -2.40 -2.12 10.61
CA TYR A 79 -3.78 -1.62 10.61
C TYR A 79 -4.43 -1.57 12.02
N THR A 80 -3.97 -2.37 12.98
CA THR A 80 -4.43 -2.35 14.39
C THR A 80 -3.37 -1.80 15.34
N SER A 81 -2.09 -2.05 15.05
CA SER A 81 -1.00 -1.76 15.98
C SER A 81 -0.41 -0.34 15.84
N VAL A 82 -0.67 0.33 14.72
CA VAL A 82 -0.11 1.65 14.40
C VAL A 82 -1.24 2.68 14.20
N PRO A 83 -1.41 3.67 15.10
CA PRO A 83 -2.53 4.61 15.03
C PRO A 83 -2.62 5.45 13.74
N CYS A 84 -1.48 5.87 13.17
CA CYS A 84 -1.50 6.66 11.93
C CYS A 84 -1.89 5.81 10.70
N VAL A 85 -1.46 4.55 10.63
CA VAL A 85 -1.84 3.59 9.59
C VAL A 85 -3.30 3.22 9.74
N LYS A 86 -3.74 2.92 10.97
CA LYS A 86 -5.15 2.65 11.29
C LYS A 86 -6.09 3.73 10.77
N ARG A 87 -5.80 5.01 11.02
CA ARG A 87 -6.66 6.11 10.53
C ARG A 87 -6.78 6.16 9.01
N LYS A 88 -5.69 5.88 8.27
CA LYS A 88 -5.74 5.79 6.80
C LYS A 88 -6.54 4.57 6.34
N ALA A 89 -6.32 3.42 6.97
CA ALA A 89 -7.06 2.19 6.69
C ALA A 89 -8.56 2.34 6.95
N ASP A 90 -8.94 2.85 8.13
CA ASP A 90 -10.33 3.12 8.50
C ASP A 90 -10.97 4.11 7.51
N TRP A 91 -10.22 5.09 6.99
CA TRP A 91 -10.72 6.00 5.95
C TRP A 91 -11.03 5.27 4.65
N ALA A 92 -10.13 4.42 4.16
CA ALA A 92 -10.31 3.65 2.93
C ALA A 92 -11.44 2.63 3.03
N LEU A 93 -11.53 1.91 4.16
CA LEU A 93 -12.59 0.93 4.43
C LEU A 93 -13.99 1.54 4.36
N ARG A 94 -14.19 2.80 4.78
CA ARG A 94 -15.49 3.49 4.65
C ARG A 94 -15.94 3.67 3.21
N TRP A 95 -15.01 3.71 2.26
CA TRP A 95 -15.31 3.87 0.84
C TRP A 95 -15.55 2.54 0.12
N MET A 96 -15.42 1.41 0.81
CA MET A 96 -15.82 0.10 0.30
C MET A 96 -17.33 -0.17 0.46
N ASP A 97 -18.08 0.78 1.03
CA ASP A 97 -19.53 0.71 1.18
C ASP A 97 -20.25 0.90 -0.16
N ASN A 98 -20.76 -0.20 -0.71
CA ASN A 98 -21.44 -0.24 -2.01
C ASN A 98 -22.79 0.48 -2.04
N SER A 99 -23.31 0.97 -0.90
CA SER A 99 -24.47 1.86 -0.91
C SER A 99 -24.15 3.25 -1.50
N ARG A 100 -22.85 3.60 -1.57
CA ARG A 100 -22.37 4.87 -2.13
C ARG A 100 -22.23 4.83 -3.66
N PRO A 101 -22.45 5.97 -4.35
CA PRO A 101 -22.25 6.06 -5.80
C PRO A 101 -20.87 5.58 -6.23
N PHE A 102 -20.81 4.79 -7.30
CA PHE A 102 -19.55 4.26 -7.85
C PHE A 102 -18.52 5.36 -8.13
N ALA A 103 -18.95 6.49 -8.72
CA ALA A 103 -18.05 7.59 -9.05
C ALA A 103 -17.36 8.20 -7.81
N GLU A 104 -18.06 8.34 -6.69
CA GLU A 104 -17.48 8.85 -5.45
C GLU A 104 -16.44 7.87 -4.89
N ARG A 105 -16.76 6.57 -4.90
CA ARG A 105 -15.84 5.52 -4.46
C ARG A 105 -14.62 5.43 -5.38
N LEU A 106 -14.80 5.59 -6.69
CA LEU A 106 -13.70 5.63 -7.65
C LEU A 106 -12.74 6.79 -7.36
N VAL A 107 -13.26 8.00 -7.13
CA VAL A 107 -12.43 9.16 -6.74
C VAL A 107 -11.76 8.93 -5.39
N ALA A 108 -12.47 8.32 -4.43
CA ALA A 108 -11.90 8.01 -3.12
C ALA A 108 -10.72 7.04 -3.22
N PHE A 109 -10.84 5.96 -4.00
CA PHE A 109 -9.75 5.01 -4.21
C PHE A 109 -8.62 5.57 -5.06
N ALA A 110 -8.90 6.47 -6.02
CA ALA A 110 -7.86 7.26 -6.68
C ALA A 110 -7.08 8.14 -5.68
N ALA A 111 -7.74 8.68 -4.65
CA ALA A 111 -7.07 9.39 -3.56
C ALA A 111 -6.28 8.45 -2.64
N VAL A 112 -6.75 7.22 -2.41
CA VAL A 112 -5.96 6.19 -1.70
C VAL A 112 -4.67 5.95 -2.47
N GLU A 113 -4.73 5.46 -3.70
CA GLU A 113 -3.54 5.06 -4.47
C GLU A 113 -2.64 6.26 -4.82
N GLY A 114 -3.22 7.39 -5.22
CA GLY A 114 -2.46 8.56 -5.66
C GLY A 114 -1.97 9.47 -4.53
N ILE A 115 -2.83 9.79 -3.55
CA ILE A 115 -2.50 10.78 -2.51
C ILE A 115 -1.91 10.10 -1.27
N PHE A 116 -2.51 9.02 -0.77
CA PHE A 116 -2.03 8.43 0.50
C PHE A 116 -0.63 7.83 0.39
N PHE A 117 -0.23 7.36 -0.79
CA PHE A 117 1.09 6.79 -1.07
C PHE A 117 2.13 7.82 -1.49
N SER A 118 1.72 8.95 -2.09
CA SER A 118 2.64 9.97 -2.65
C SER A 118 3.76 10.40 -1.70
N GLY A 119 3.43 10.72 -0.45
CA GLY A 119 4.40 11.15 0.55
C GLY A 119 5.43 10.09 0.88
N SER A 120 5.00 8.83 0.95
CA SER A 120 5.89 7.68 1.21
C SER A 120 6.80 7.41 0.02
N PHE A 121 6.27 7.43 -1.21
CA PHE A 121 7.09 7.29 -2.42
C PHE A 121 8.14 8.40 -2.54
N CYS A 122 7.74 9.65 -2.30
CA CYS A 122 8.65 10.80 -2.29
C CYS A 122 9.77 10.63 -1.26
N ALA A 123 9.44 10.16 -0.05
CA ALA A 123 10.43 9.92 0.99
C ALA A 123 11.42 8.80 0.66
N ILE A 124 10.98 7.75 -0.06
CA ILE A 124 11.89 6.70 -0.52
C ILE A 124 12.78 7.20 -1.67
N PHE A 125 12.25 8.02 -2.60
CA PHE A 125 13.06 8.70 -3.60
C PHE A 125 14.11 9.63 -2.96
N TRP A 126 13.80 10.23 -1.81
CA TRP A 126 14.80 10.98 -1.03
C TRP A 126 15.93 10.09 -0.51
N LEU A 127 15.65 8.85 -0.07
CA LEU A 127 16.69 7.87 0.28
C LEU A 127 17.53 7.48 -0.95
N LYS A 128 16.91 7.32 -2.12
CA LYS A 128 17.61 7.08 -3.40
C LYS A 128 18.60 8.20 -3.70
N LYS A 129 18.18 9.46 -3.56
CA LYS A 129 19.05 10.65 -3.78
C LYS A 129 20.28 10.64 -2.86
N ARG A 130 20.18 10.02 -1.68
CA ARG A 130 21.27 9.86 -0.72
C ARG A 130 22.12 8.60 -0.94
N GLY A 131 21.80 7.79 -1.96
CA GLY A 131 22.51 6.54 -2.25
C GLY A 131 22.25 5.42 -1.23
N LEU A 132 21.10 5.43 -0.55
CA LEU A 132 20.76 4.48 0.50
C LEU A 132 19.71 3.46 0.03
N MET A 133 19.76 2.25 0.59
CA MET A 133 18.77 1.19 0.40
C MET A 133 18.42 0.90 -1.08
N PRO A 134 19.39 0.45 -1.90
CA PRO A 134 19.17 0.27 -3.34
C PRO A 134 18.02 -0.68 -3.67
N GLY A 135 17.82 -1.77 -2.90
CA GLY A 135 16.70 -2.69 -3.10
C GLY A 135 15.32 -2.06 -2.83
N LEU A 136 15.20 -1.30 -1.74
CA LEU A 136 13.98 -0.54 -1.43
C LEU A 136 13.70 0.53 -2.50
N CYS A 137 14.73 1.24 -2.96
CA CYS A 137 14.56 2.30 -3.95
C CYS A 137 14.16 1.73 -5.31
N PHE A 138 14.79 0.63 -5.74
CA PHE A 138 14.46 0.00 -7.01
C PHE A 138 13.04 -0.56 -7.03
N SER A 139 12.62 -1.27 -5.97
CA SER A 139 11.24 -1.73 -5.85
C SER A 139 10.25 -0.56 -5.83
N ASN A 140 10.56 0.52 -5.11
CA ASN A 140 9.73 1.72 -5.09
C ASN A 140 9.56 2.36 -6.49
N GLU A 141 10.60 2.38 -7.33
CA GLU A 141 10.48 2.86 -8.72
C GLU A 141 9.46 2.05 -9.53
N LEU A 142 9.45 0.73 -9.35
CA LEU A 142 8.54 -0.14 -10.07
C LEU A 142 7.10 -0.01 -9.58
N ILE A 143 6.90 0.09 -8.26
CA ILE A 143 5.57 0.19 -7.64
C ILE A 143 4.95 1.57 -7.88
N SER A 144 5.76 2.64 -7.86
CA SER A 144 5.26 4.02 -8.03
C SER A 144 4.88 4.41 -9.47
N ARG A 145 5.09 3.51 -10.44
CA ARG A 145 4.93 3.80 -11.87
C ARG A 145 3.48 3.76 -12.32
#